data_AF-A0A1I7SNZ4-F1
#
_entry.id   AF-A0A1I7SNZ4-F1
#
_cell.length_a   1.000
_cell.length_b   1.000
_cell.length_c   1.000
_cell.angle_alpha   90.00
_cell.angle_beta   90.00
_cell.angle_gamma   90.00
#
_symmetry.space_group_name_H-M   'P 1'
#
loop_
_entity.id
_entity.type
_entity.pdbx_description
1 polymer ?
#
loop_
_entity_poly.entity_id
_entity_poly.type
_entity_poly.pdbx_seq_one_letter_code
_entity_poly.pdbx_strand_id
1 'polypeptide(L)'
;MLLNAALKSDEYLLFGFQVLSDLIAGRPWTESGHFPRVTLCDFEVRYLANTNRYTVQCALLINIINEKVFAFFWCWYLVLAIIT
;
A
#
# COMPACT_ATOMS: atom_id res chain seq x y z
N MET A 1 -17.89 -0.91 1.03
CA MET A 1 -17.98 -0.45 -0.37
C MET A 1 -17.05 0.73 -0.67
N LEU A 2 -17.11 1.84 0.07
CA LEU A 2 -16.20 3.00 -0.10
C LEU A 2 -14.71 2.65 0.12
N LEU A 3 -14.38 1.90 1.18
CA LEU A 3 -12.99 1.46 1.45
C LEU A 3 -12.42 0.55 0.33
N ASN A 4 -13.23 -0.37 -0.20
CA ASN A 4 -12.80 -1.28 -1.27
C ASN A 4 -12.64 -0.57 -2.61
N ALA A 5 -13.49 0.43 -2.89
CA ALA A 5 -13.39 1.26 -4.08
C ALA A 5 -12.09 2.09 -4.08
N ALA A 6 -11.65 2.57 -2.91
CA ALA A 6 -10.38 3.29 -2.76
C ALA A 6 -9.14 2.41 -3.05
N LEU A 7 -9.28 1.08 -2.97
CA LEU A 7 -8.21 0.11 -3.18
C LEU A 7 -8.30 -0.68 -4.49
N LYS A 8 -9.33 -0.44 -5.30
CA LYS A 8 -9.54 -1.12 -6.59
C LYS A 8 -9.39 -2.65 -6.47
N SER A 9 -9.99 -3.26 -5.45
CA SER A 9 -9.98 -4.71 -5.22
C SER A 9 -11.38 -5.31 -5.46
N ASP A 10 -11.48 -6.30 -6.36
CA ASP A 10 -12.74 -6.99 -6.73
C ASP A 10 -13.27 -7.98 -5.67
N GLU A 11 -12.45 -8.34 -4.67
CA GLU A 11 -12.80 -9.30 -3.59
C GLU A 11 -13.18 -8.54 -2.30
N TYR A 12 -14.47 -8.26 -2.10
CA TYR A 12 -14.97 -7.11 -1.34
C TYR A 12 -15.12 -7.25 0.19
N LEU A 13 -14.93 -8.43 0.83
CA LEU A 13 -15.11 -8.56 2.29
C LEU A 13 -13.97 -9.28 3.01
N LEU A 14 -13.31 -10.24 2.36
CA LEU A 14 -12.21 -10.98 2.96
C LEU A 14 -10.86 -10.24 2.83
N PHE A 15 -10.77 -9.28 1.91
CA PHE A 15 -9.54 -8.53 1.67
C PHE A 15 -9.05 -7.77 2.91
N GLY A 16 -9.93 -7.07 3.62
CA GLY A 16 -9.54 -6.35 4.84
C GLY A 16 -9.13 -7.28 5.98
N PHE A 17 -9.73 -8.49 6.06
CA PHE A 17 -9.30 -9.53 7.00
C PHE A 17 -7.92 -10.09 6.63
N GLN A 18 -7.66 -10.30 5.33
CA GLN A 18 -6.37 -10.77 4.83
C GLN A 18 -5.26 -9.76 5.13
N VAL A 19 -5.49 -8.47 4.83
CA VAL A 19 -4.54 -7.38 5.15
C VAL A 19 -4.29 -7.28 6.66
N LEU A 20 -5.35 -7.39 7.48
CA LEU A 20 -5.21 -7.38 8.94
C LEU A 20 -4.41 -8.60 9.43
N SER A 21 -4.67 -9.78 8.88
CA SER A 21 -3.96 -11.01 9.24
C SER A 21 -2.49 -10.96 8.85
N ASP A 22 -2.16 -10.36 7.71
CA ASP A 22 -0.79 -10.16 7.25
C ASP A 22 -0.06 -9.12 8.12
N LEU A 23 -0.76 -8.06 8.55
CA LEU A 23 -0.21 -7.07 9.49
C LEU A 23 0.06 -7.67 10.87
N ILE A 24 -0.85 -8.48 11.40
CA ILE A 24 -0.71 -9.15 12.71
C ILE A 24 0.39 -10.21 12.65
N ALA A 25 0.48 -10.96 11.54
CA ALA A 25 1.55 -11.91 11.30
C ALA A 25 2.91 -11.25 10.99
N GLY A 26 2.96 -9.90 10.89
CA GLY A 26 4.18 -9.15 10.63
C GLY A 26 4.77 -9.41 9.24
N ARG A 27 3.96 -9.85 8.27
CA ARG A 27 4.46 -10.15 6.93
C ARG A 27 4.91 -8.85 6.25
N PRO A 28 6.16 -8.78 5.77
CA PRO A 28 6.66 -7.59 5.11
C PRO A 28 5.97 -7.41 3.74
N TRP A 29 5.84 -6.16 3.32
CA TRP A 29 5.25 -5.76 2.03
C TRP A 29 5.93 -6.41 0.81
N THR A 30 7.18 -6.84 0.94
CA THR A 30 7.95 -7.55 -0.10
C THR A 30 7.31 -8.90 -0.46
N GLU A 31 6.58 -9.52 0.46
CA GLU A 31 5.93 -10.81 0.27
C GLU A 31 4.45 -10.66 -0.16
N SER A 32 3.76 -9.60 0.30
CA SER A 32 2.34 -9.39 -0.01
C SER A 32 2.09 -8.59 -1.29
N GLY A 33 3.05 -7.76 -1.72
CA GLY A 33 2.97 -6.96 -2.96
C GLY A 33 1.90 -5.87 -2.98
N HIS A 34 1.01 -5.80 -1.98
CA HIS A 34 -0.15 -4.91 -1.98
C HIS A 34 0.20 -3.44 -1.78
N PHE A 35 1.31 -3.14 -1.07
CA PHE A 35 1.74 -1.77 -0.79
C PHE A 35 3.28 -1.65 -0.74
N PRO A 36 3.96 -1.40 -1.88
CA PRO A 36 5.40 -1.22 -1.89
C PRO A 36 5.80 0.04 -1.10
N ARG A 37 6.62 -0.14 -0.06
CA ARG A 37 7.12 0.97 0.76
C ARG A 37 8.39 1.60 0.18
N VAL A 38 9.09 0.86 -0.69
CA VAL A 38 10.29 1.30 -1.40
C VAL A 38 10.14 0.94 -2.88
N THR A 39 10.45 1.88 -3.76
CA THR A 39 10.41 1.68 -5.21
C THR A 39 11.72 2.14 -5.85
N LEU A 40 12.06 1.54 -6.99
CA LEU A 40 13.16 2.01 -7.84
C LEU A 40 12.59 3.05 -8.80
N CYS A 41 13.17 4.25 -8.81
CA CYS A 41 12.76 5.33 -9.69
C CYS A 41 13.91 5.67 -10.64
N ASP A 42 13.60 5.70 -11.94
CA ASP A 42 14.55 5.97 -13.00
C ASP A 42 14.42 7.44 -13.44
N PHE A 43 15.53 8.17 -13.38
CA PHE A 43 15.59 9.55 -13.87
C PHE A 43 16.54 9.64 -15.07
N GLU A 44 16.06 10.26 -16.16
CA GLU A 44 16.88 10.56 -17.33
C GLU A 44 17.45 11.96 -17.22
N VAL A 45 18.76 12.09 -17.04
CA VAL A 45 19.43 13.40 -17.03
C VAL A 45 20.14 13.59 -18.36
N ARG A 46 19.75 14.63 -19.10
CA ARG A 46 20.39 15.02 -20.36
C ARG A 46 21.64 15.84 -20.06
N TYR A 47 22.81 15.28 -20.31
CA TYR A 47 24.07 16.02 -20.44
C TYR A 47 24.34 16.33 -21.91
N LEU A 48 25.18 17.35 -22.19
CA LEU A 48 25.56 17.70 -23.56
C LEU A 48 26.06 16.43 -24.30
N ALA A 49 25.39 16.07 -25.39
CA ALA A 49 25.65 14.89 -26.23
C ALA A 49 25.43 13.48 -25.63
N ASN A 50 25.01 13.31 -24.37
CA ASN A 50 24.76 11.97 -23.81
C ASN A 50 23.59 11.94 -22.79
N THR A 51 22.64 11.03 -22.98
CA THR A 51 21.52 10.79 -22.04
C THR A 51 21.91 9.65 -21.11
N ASN A 52 22.13 9.94 -19.83
CA ASN A 52 22.47 8.93 -18.83
C ASN A 52 21.27 8.66 -17.93
N ARG A 53 20.96 7.38 -17.72
CA ARG A 53 19.88 6.92 -16.82
C ARG A 53 20.46 6.63 -15.45
N TYR A 54 19.84 7.19 -14.41
CA TYR A 54 20.19 6.92 -13.01
C TYR A 54 19.01 6.26 -12.31
N THR A 55 19.28 5.17 -11.61
CA THR A 55 18.29 4.41 -10.82
C THR A 55 18.52 4.67 -9.34
N VAL A 56 17.53 5.20 -8.63
CA VAL A 56 17.63 5.46 -7.18
C VAL A 56 16.52 4.76 -6.41
N GLN A 57 16.76 4.49 -5.13
CA GLN A 57 15.74 3.95 -4.24
C GLN A 57 14.93 5.10 -3.63
N CYS A 58 13.62 5.12 -3.88
CA CYS A 58 12.69 6.08 -3.32
C CYS A 58 11.83 5.41 -2.24
N ALA A 59 11.65 6.09 -1.11
CA ALA A 59 10.70 5.66 -0.07
C ALA A 59 9.33 6.30 -0.33
N LEU A 60 8.29 5.47 -0.43
CA LEU A 60 6.93 5.93 -0.70
C LEU A 60 6.16 6.13 0.61
N LEU A 61 6.46 7.25 1.29
CA LEU A 61 5.89 7.62 2.60
C LEU A 61 4.35 7.70 2.61
N ILE A 62 3.73 8.04 1.49
CA ILE A 62 2.27 8.05 1.38
C ILE A 62 1.66 6.65 1.55
N ASN A 63 2.38 5.61 1.12
CA ASN A 63 1.85 4.25 1.08
C ASN A 63 1.88 3.58 2.45
N ILE A 64 2.93 3.83 3.24
CA ILE A 64 3.02 3.40 4.65
C ILE A 64 1.93 4.07 5.49
N ILE A 65 1.58 5.33 5.22
CA ILE A 65 0.49 6.03 5.92
C ILE A 65 -0.86 5.41 5.53
N ASN A 66 -1.07 5.16 4.24
CA ASN A 66 -2.31 4.57 3.74
C ASN A 66 -2.56 3.18 4.35
N GLU A 67 -1.51 2.36 4.50
CA GLU A 67 -1.58 1.04 5.13
C GLU A 67 -2.12 1.11 6.58
N LYS A 68 -1.67 2.09 7.37
CA LYS A 68 -2.09 2.22 8.78
C LYS A 68 -3.48 2.83 8.93
N VAL A 69 -3.80 3.82 8.11
CA VAL A 69 -5.12 4.48 8.12
C VAL A 69 -6.21 3.51 7.64
N PHE A 70 -5.93 2.70 6.63
CA PHE A 70 -6.88 1.71 6.13
C PHE A 70 -7.18 0.62 7.16
N ALA A 71 -6.15 0.10 7.83
CA ALA A 71 -6.31 -0.90 8.89
C ALA A 71 -7.15 -0.34 10.07
N PHE A 72 -6.92 0.91 10.47
CA PHE A 72 -7.71 1.58 11.50
C PHE A 72 -9.19 1.69 11.12
N PHE A 73 -9.48 2.21 9.92
CA PHE A 73 -10.87 2.36 9.46
C PHE A 73 -11.59 1.03 9.25
N TRP A 74 -10.89 -0.02 8.82
CA TRP A 74 -11.46 -1.37 8.71
C TRP A 74 -11.91 -1.91 10.06
N CYS A 75 -11.04 -1.84 11.09
CA CYS A 75 -11.40 -2.24 12.45
C CYS A 75 -12.54 -1.40 13.03
N TRP A 76 -12.51 -0.09 12.81
CA TRP A 76 -13.58 0.82 13.25
C TRP A 76 -14.93 0.46 12.62
N TYR A 77 -14.96 0.18 11.32
CA TYR A 77 -16.20 -0.20 10.63
C TYR A 77 -16.73 -1.55 11.10
N LEU A 78 -15.85 -2.53 11.39
CA LEU A 78 -16.25 -3.81 11.99
C LEU A 78 -16.88 -3.62 13.37
N VAL A 79 -16.30 -2.77 14.23
CA VAL A 79 -16.87 -2.46 15.55
C VAL A 79 -18.25 -1.82 15.42
N LEU A 80 -18.39 -0.84 14.52
CA LEU A 80 -19.68 -0.20 14.26
C LEU A 80 -20.73 -1.20 13.76
N ALA A 81 -20.34 -2.15 12.89
CA ALA A 81 -21.23 -3.19 12.37
C ALA A 81 -21.62 -4.26 13.39
N ILE A 82 -20.88 -4.41 14.50
CA ILE A 82 -21.25 -5.30 15.61
C ILE A 82 -22.19 -4.59 16.59
N ILE A 83 -22.01 -3.28 16.78
CA ILE A 83 -22.78 -2.46 17.72
C ILE A 83 -24.13 -2.00 17.11
N THR A 84 -24.18 -1.84 15.78
CA THR A 84 -25.41 -1.60 15.00
C THR A 84 -26.10 -2.90 14.62
#